data_AF-A0AAV5FC02-F1
#
_entry.id   AF-A0AAV5FC02-F1
#
_cell.length_a   1.000
_cell.length_b   1.000
_cell.length_c   1.000
_cell.angle_alpha   90.00
_cell.angle_beta   90.00
_cell.angle_gamma   90.00
#
_symmetry.space_group_name_H-M   'P 1'
#
loop_
_entity.id
_entity.type
_entity.pdbx_description
1 polymer ?
#
loop_
_entity_poly.entity_id
_entity_poly.type
_entity_poly.pdbx_seq_one_letter_code
_entity_poly.pdbx_strand_id
1 'polypeptide(L)'
;MTAILIYLAMALDLPQWALKAIDKIRRAYVWRGRKEAKCGHCLVAWGKVTRSKELGGLGISDQKNLGWALRMRWLWLQKTEPNRPWSMFPIQVPEQVGSFFAMAMITVVRDGNSTLFQEDKWLHGQSIKDMAPLLYAVVSKRNTKRRTVVQTLNEHTWLSDARRASSSLGAMWQFLQLCDIIANFNIQPRIEDTHIWRMCSSDRYSTKSAYESMFQGAIQFRPCD
;
A
#
# COMPACT_ATOMS: atom_id res chain seq x y z
N MET A 1 -14.15 19.34 -4.10
CA MET A 1 -13.30 19.57 -2.90
C MET A 1 -12.37 20.72 -3.19
N THR A 2 -12.17 21.64 -2.25
CA THR A 2 -11.20 22.73 -2.43
C THR A 2 -9.78 22.18 -2.40
N ALA A 3 -8.87 22.77 -3.20
CA ALA A 3 -7.48 22.33 -3.31
C ALA A 3 -6.78 22.22 -1.94
N ILE A 4 -7.07 23.14 -1.01
CA ILE A 4 -6.52 23.17 0.35
C ILE A 4 -6.74 21.84 1.10
N LEU A 5 -7.94 21.25 1.01
CA LEU A 5 -8.23 19.99 1.71
C LEU A 5 -7.43 18.83 1.16
N ILE A 6 -7.14 18.83 -0.14
CA ILE A 6 -6.32 17.79 -0.79
C ILE A 6 -4.86 17.92 -0.32
N TYR A 7 -4.31 19.13 -0.29
CA TYR A 7 -2.96 19.37 0.22
C TYR A 7 -2.82 18.96 1.68
N LEU A 8 -3.77 19.36 2.53
CA LEU A 8 -3.76 18.98 3.95
C LEU A 8 -3.90 17.47 4.13
N ALA A 9 -4.79 16.80 3.39
CA ALA A 9 -4.98 15.35 3.48
C ALA A 9 -3.77 14.56 2.94
N MET A 10 -3.00 15.14 2.02
CA MET A 10 -1.76 14.56 1.49
C MET A 10 -0.59 14.72 2.47
N ALA A 11 -0.57 15.81 3.25
CA ALA A 11 0.51 16.10 4.19
C ALA A 11 0.27 15.54 5.60
N LEU A 12 -0.98 15.53 6.08
CA LEU A 12 -1.33 15.28 7.48
C LEU A 12 -2.33 14.15 7.64
N ASP A 13 -2.16 13.35 8.71
CA ASP A 13 -3.22 12.47 9.19
C ASP A 13 -4.30 13.24 9.93
N LEU A 14 -5.39 13.50 9.22
CA LEU A 14 -6.52 14.23 9.78
C LEU A 14 -7.11 13.42 10.94
N PRO A 15 -7.15 13.98 12.16
CA PRO A 15 -7.69 13.28 13.30
C PRO A 15 -9.19 13.02 13.11
N GLN A 16 -9.71 11.99 13.77
CA GLN A 16 -11.08 11.55 13.56
C GLN A 16 -12.12 12.65 13.84
N TRP A 17 -11.86 13.55 14.79
CA TRP A 17 -12.74 14.69 15.07
C TRP A 17 -12.80 15.67 13.88
N ALA A 18 -11.69 15.91 13.20
CA ALA A 18 -11.61 16.81 12.05
C ALA A 18 -12.35 16.21 10.85
N LEU A 19 -12.17 14.91 10.60
CA LEU A 19 -12.94 14.17 9.58
C LEU A 19 -14.45 14.27 9.86
N LYS A 20 -14.86 14.03 11.11
CA LYS A 20 -16.28 14.15 11.53
C LYS A 20 -16.81 15.58 11.36
N ALA A 21 -16.02 16.60 11.66
CA ALA A 21 -16.39 18.00 11.50
C ALA A 21 -16.56 18.39 10.01
N ILE A 22 -15.62 17.96 9.16
CA ILE A 22 -15.71 18.13 7.70
C ILE A 22 -16.97 17.46 7.17
N ASP A 23 -17.22 16.20 7.56
CA ASP A 23 -18.39 15.45 7.13
C ASP A 23 -19.70 16.04 7.66
N LYS A 24 -19.69 16.66 8.85
CA LYS A 24 -20.87 17.37 9.37
C LYS A 24 -21.24 18.54 8.46
N ILE A 25 -20.25 19.34 8.06
CA ILE A 25 -20.46 20.47 7.15
C ILE A 25 -20.91 19.97 5.77
N ARG A 26 -20.22 18.98 5.19
CA ARG A 26 -20.58 18.39 3.89
C ARG A 26 -22.00 17.84 3.89
N ARG A 27 -22.39 17.08 4.92
CA ARG A 27 -23.76 16.58 5.09
C ARG A 27 -24.78 17.69 5.12
N ALA A 28 -24.53 18.74 5.90
CA ALA A 28 -25.46 19.85 6.02
C ALA A 28 -25.69 20.56 4.67
N TYR A 29 -24.61 20.78 3.91
CA TYR A 29 -24.73 21.35 2.56
C TYR A 29 -25.46 20.43 1.59
N VAL A 30 -25.13 19.14 1.55
CA VAL A 30 -25.78 18.18 0.63
C VAL A 30 -27.29 18.10 0.87
N TRP A 31 -27.73 18.08 2.12
CA TRP A 31 -29.14 17.87 2.44
C TRP A 31 -29.95 19.14 2.62
N ARG A 32 -29.33 20.28 2.96
CA ARG A 32 -30.04 21.53 3.31
C ARG A 32 -29.50 22.79 2.64
N GLY A 33 -28.42 22.71 1.86
CA GLY A 33 -27.79 23.86 1.21
C GLY A 33 -27.18 24.89 2.18
N ARG A 34 -26.98 24.53 3.46
CA ARG A 34 -26.49 25.44 4.52
C ARG A 34 -25.52 24.73 5.46
N LYS A 35 -24.76 25.49 6.25
CA LYS A 35 -23.70 24.97 7.14
C LYS A 35 -24.19 24.02 8.23
N GLU A 36 -25.48 24.10 8.60
CA GLU A 36 -26.05 23.33 9.71
C GLU A 36 -27.26 22.47 9.30
N ALA A 37 -27.30 21.25 9.83
CA ALA A 37 -28.42 20.33 9.70
C ALA A 37 -28.73 19.66 11.04
N LYS A 38 -30.02 19.53 11.35
CA LYS A 38 -30.58 18.78 12.47
C LYS A 38 -30.71 17.28 12.13
N CYS A 39 -30.89 16.45 13.17
CA CYS A 39 -31.18 15.03 13.01
C CYS A 39 -32.49 14.84 12.21
N GLY A 40 -32.54 13.87 11.29
CA GLY A 40 -33.67 13.64 10.38
C GLY A 40 -33.59 14.34 9.02
N HIS A 41 -32.64 15.26 8.81
CA HIS A 41 -32.44 15.86 7.47
C HIS A 41 -31.64 14.98 6.50
N CYS A 42 -30.88 13.99 6.99
CA CYS A 42 -30.11 13.10 6.13
C CYS A 42 -31.00 11.96 5.64
N LEU A 43 -31.36 11.95 4.35
CA LEU A 43 -32.20 10.90 3.75
C LEU A 43 -31.44 9.59 3.54
N VAL A 44 -30.11 9.68 3.38
CA VAL A 44 -29.24 8.52 3.15
C VAL A 44 -28.08 8.54 4.12
N ALA A 45 -27.73 7.36 4.66
CA ALA A 45 -26.57 7.18 5.53
C ALA A 45 -25.28 7.65 4.84
N TRP A 46 -24.44 8.40 5.56
CA TRP A 46 -23.25 9.02 4.96
C TRP A 46 -22.28 8.00 4.34
N GLY A 47 -22.10 6.84 4.97
CA GLY A 47 -21.27 5.77 4.41
C GLY A 47 -21.80 5.14 3.11
N LYS A 48 -23.09 5.35 2.77
CA LYS A 48 -23.64 5.00 1.45
C LYS A 48 -23.46 6.16 0.47
N VAL A 49 -23.69 7.39 0.92
CA VAL A 49 -23.43 8.62 0.14
C VAL A 49 -22.00 8.67 -0.38
N THR A 50 -21.03 8.23 0.41
CA THR A 50 -19.60 8.30 0.08
C THR A 50 -19.08 7.20 -0.85
N ARG A 51 -19.97 6.32 -1.33
CA ARG A 51 -19.63 5.30 -2.33
C ARG A 51 -19.73 5.87 -3.75
N SER A 52 -19.07 5.20 -4.69
CA SER A 52 -19.28 5.49 -6.12
C SER A 52 -20.73 5.23 -6.51
N LYS A 53 -21.17 5.84 -7.62
CA LYS A 53 -22.54 5.65 -8.15
C LYS A 53 -22.80 4.18 -8.52
N GLU A 54 -21.78 3.51 -9.06
CA GLU A 54 -21.80 2.07 -9.39
C GLU A 54 -22.00 1.17 -8.15
N LEU A 55 -21.68 1.68 -6.97
CA LEU A 55 -21.87 0.99 -5.68
C LEU A 55 -23.10 1.53 -4.92
N GLY A 56 -24.00 2.23 -5.60
CA GLY A 56 -25.26 2.76 -5.05
C GLY A 56 -25.09 3.99 -4.16
N GLY A 57 -23.98 4.72 -4.29
CA GLY A 57 -23.72 5.98 -3.61
C GLY A 57 -23.94 7.22 -4.47
N LEU A 58 -23.62 8.41 -3.92
CA LEU A 58 -23.75 9.68 -4.65
C LEU A 58 -22.46 10.12 -5.35
N GLY A 59 -21.38 9.34 -5.24
CA GLY A 59 -20.08 9.69 -5.82
C GLY A 59 -19.32 10.77 -5.03
N ILE A 60 -19.72 11.04 -3.78
CA ILE A 60 -18.96 11.90 -2.87
C ILE A 60 -17.80 11.08 -2.31
N SER A 61 -16.57 11.60 -2.28
CA SER A 61 -15.46 10.83 -1.71
C SER A 61 -15.52 10.74 -0.20
N ASP A 62 -15.28 9.55 0.35
CA ASP A 62 -14.99 9.35 1.76
C ASP A 62 -13.65 10.03 2.10
N GLN A 63 -13.66 10.97 3.05
CA GLN A 63 -12.49 11.81 3.30
C GLN A 63 -11.32 11.02 3.90
N LYS A 64 -11.61 9.97 4.66
CA LYS A 64 -10.61 9.12 5.29
C LYS A 64 -9.92 8.26 4.23
N ASN A 65 -10.70 7.52 3.45
CA ASN A 65 -10.19 6.65 2.39
C ASN A 65 -9.45 7.46 1.32
N LEU A 66 -9.95 8.66 0.98
CA LEU A 66 -9.26 9.53 0.04
C LEU A 66 -7.95 10.07 0.61
N GLY A 67 -7.90 10.46 1.88
CA GLY A 67 -6.67 10.86 2.55
C GLY A 67 -5.63 9.73 2.57
N TRP A 68 -6.07 8.50 2.85
CA TRP A 68 -5.23 7.31 2.78
C TRP A 68 -4.70 7.06 1.38
N ALA A 69 -5.57 7.08 0.37
CA ALA A 69 -5.17 6.95 -1.01
C ALA A 69 -4.12 8.02 -1.35
N LEU A 70 -4.38 9.31 -1.10
CA LEU A 70 -3.42 10.40 -1.35
C LEU A 70 -2.05 10.15 -0.72
N ARG A 71 -1.98 9.61 0.50
CA ARG A 71 -0.70 9.36 1.18
C ARG A 71 0.04 8.12 0.69
N MET A 72 -0.65 7.13 0.12
CA MET A 72 0.04 6.03 -0.58
C MET A 72 0.89 6.53 -1.75
N ARG A 73 0.58 7.72 -2.31
CA ARG A 73 1.42 8.36 -3.33
C ARG A 73 2.85 8.56 -2.85
N TRP A 74 3.04 8.90 -1.58
CA TRP A 74 4.36 9.11 -1.01
C TRP A 74 5.14 7.79 -0.92
N LEU A 75 4.49 6.69 -0.52
CA LEU A 75 5.10 5.35 -0.52
C LEU A 75 5.53 4.93 -1.94
N TRP A 76 4.69 5.21 -2.93
CA TRP A 76 5.01 4.96 -4.33
C TRP A 76 6.23 5.76 -4.81
N LEU A 77 6.29 7.05 -4.50
CA LEU A 77 7.40 7.92 -4.88
C LEU A 77 8.71 7.52 -4.17
N GLN A 78 8.66 7.07 -2.91
CA GLN A 78 9.83 6.55 -2.22
C GLN A 78 10.45 5.33 -2.92
N LYS A 79 9.60 4.47 -3.52
CA LYS A 79 10.05 3.27 -4.24
C LYS A 79 10.53 3.59 -5.66
N THR A 80 9.74 4.36 -6.40
CA THR A 80 10.01 4.63 -7.83
C THR A 80 11.01 5.73 -8.08
N GLU A 81 11.23 6.63 -7.12
CA GLU A 81 12.09 7.80 -7.29
C GLU A 81 13.01 8.00 -6.07
N PRO A 82 13.85 7.00 -5.72
CA PRO A 82 14.65 7.01 -4.50
C PRO A 82 15.70 8.15 -4.46
N ASN A 83 16.11 8.65 -5.62
CA ASN A 83 17.11 9.73 -5.74
C ASN A 83 16.54 11.14 -5.54
N ARG A 84 15.23 11.27 -5.36
CA ARG A 84 14.57 12.56 -5.19
C ARG A 84 14.49 12.95 -3.71
N PRO A 85 14.45 14.26 -3.38
CA PRO A 85 14.47 14.72 -1.98
C PRO A 85 13.36 14.14 -1.09
N TRP A 86 12.19 13.82 -1.67
CA TRP A 86 11.07 13.25 -0.93
C TRP A 86 11.28 11.80 -0.48
N SER A 87 12.28 11.09 -1.02
CA SER A 87 12.59 9.73 -0.59
C SER A 87 12.99 9.67 0.89
N MET A 88 13.61 10.73 1.39
CA MET A 88 14.12 10.84 2.76
C MET A 88 13.08 11.29 3.79
N PHE A 89 11.89 11.70 3.36
CA PHE A 89 10.88 12.16 4.32
C PHE A 89 10.34 10.99 5.15
N PRO A 90 10.22 11.15 6.49
CA PRO A 90 9.62 10.15 7.35
C PRO A 90 8.10 10.16 7.15
N ILE A 91 7.64 9.54 6.06
CA ILE A 91 6.23 9.46 5.71
C ILE A 91 5.54 8.54 6.71
N GLN A 92 4.71 9.14 7.56
CA GLN A 92 3.86 8.40 8.50
C GLN A 92 2.55 8.04 7.79
N VAL A 93 2.33 6.74 7.62
CA VAL A 93 1.06 6.19 7.15
C VAL A 93 0.50 5.23 8.20
N PRO A 94 -0.83 5.16 8.36
CA PRO A 94 -1.43 4.11 9.18
C PRO A 94 -1.02 2.72 8.69
N GLU A 95 -0.90 1.76 9.60
CA GLU A 95 -0.45 0.40 9.28
C GLU A 95 -1.30 -0.25 8.18
N GLN A 96 -2.62 -0.05 8.21
CA GLN A 96 -3.54 -0.58 7.21
C GLN A 96 -3.24 -0.03 5.81
N VAL A 97 -2.80 1.23 5.73
CA VAL A 97 -2.41 1.89 4.46
C VAL A 97 -1.09 1.31 3.96
N GLY A 98 -0.12 1.10 4.84
CA GLY A 98 1.14 0.44 4.50
C GLY A 98 0.94 -1.00 4.02
N SER A 99 0.12 -1.78 4.73
CA SER A 99 -0.23 -3.16 4.37
C SER A 99 -0.98 -3.24 3.05
N PHE A 100 -1.94 -2.35 2.81
CA PHE A 100 -2.63 -2.29 1.52
C PHE A 100 -1.66 -1.94 0.38
N PHE A 101 -0.77 -0.96 0.59
CA PHE A 101 0.23 -0.58 -0.39
C PHE A 101 1.19 -1.74 -0.71
N ALA A 102 1.75 -2.39 0.31
CA ALA A 102 2.60 -3.58 0.15
C ALA A 102 1.86 -4.73 -0.53
N MET A 103 0.56 -4.87 -0.29
CA MET A 103 -0.26 -5.85 -0.98
C MET A 103 -0.45 -5.50 -2.46
N ALA A 104 -0.71 -4.25 -2.78
CA ALA A 104 -1.06 -3.77 -4.13
C ALA A 104 0.16 -3.61 -5.05
N MET A 105 1.38 -3.55 -4.51
CA MET A 105 2.61 -3.34 -5.26
C MET A 105 3.38 -4.65 -5.45
N ILE A 106 3.90 -4.86 -6.66
CA ILE A 106 4.88 -5.91 -6.95
C ILE A 106 6.11 -5.29 -7.61
N THR A 107 7.23 -5.98 -7.55
CA THR A 107 8.47 -5.54 -8.20
C THR A 107 8.98 -6.59 -9.15
N VAL A 108 9.28 -6.18 -10.39
CA VAL A 108 10.08 -6.97 -11.32
C VAL A 108 11.54 -6.60 -11.05
N VAL A 109 12.26 -7.52 -10.40
CA VAL A 109 13.66 -7.29 -10.04
C VAL A 109 14.53 -7.36 -11.27
N ARG A 110 15.43 -6.39 -11.37
CA ARG A 110 16.47 -6.28 -12.38
C ARG A 110 17.81 -6.14 -11.66
N ASP A 111 18.22 -4.94 -11.30
CA ASP A 111 19.46 -4.71 -10.55
C ASP A 111 19.33 -5.01 -9.05
N GLY A 112 18.11 -5.14 -8.52
CA GLY A 112 17.84 -5.50 -7.13
C GLY A 112 18.16 -4.43 -6.11
N ASN A 113 18.39 -3.18 -6.53
CA ASN A 113 18.81 -2.08 -5.64
C ASN A 113 17.64 -1.45 -4.87
N SER A 114 16.44 -1.38 -5.45
CA SER A 114 15.27 -0.73 -4.80
C SER A 114 14.27 -1.73 -4.22
N THR A 115 14.53 -3.03 -4.40
CA THR A 115 13.69 -4.12 -3.88
C THR A 115 14.22 -4.66 -2.56
N LEU A 116 13.39 -4.64 -1.52
CA LEU A 116 13.68 -5.30 -0.23
C LEU A 116 13.46 -6.80 -0.35
N PHE A 117 14.48 -7.58 0.03
CA PHE A 117 14.48 -9.03 -0.14
C PHE A 117 13.32 -9.70 0.61
N GLN A 118 13.01 -9.25 1.83
CA GLN A 118 12.03 -9.91 2.70
C GLN A 118 10.59 -9.37 2.55
N GLU A 119 10.44 -8.05 2.40
CA GLU A 119 9.14 -7.36 2.51
C GLU A 119 8.45 -7.13 1.17
N ASP A 120 9.21 -6.94 0.07
CA ASP A 120 8.61 -6.62 -1.22
C ASP A 120 8.13 -7.88 -1.94
N LYS A 121 7.10 -7.74 -2.79
CA LYS A 121 6.55 -8.84 -3.58
C LYS A 121 7.26 -8.97 -4.92
N TRP A 122 8.35 -9.71 -4.91
CA TRP A 122 9.26 -9.77 -6.06
C TRP A 122 9.50 -11.18 -6.58
N LEU A 123 9.13 -12.21 -5.81
CA LEU A 123 9.31 -13.61 -6.17
C LEU A 123 7.94 -14.25 -6.40
N HIS A 124 7.61 -14.56 -7.66
CA HIS A 124 6.30 -15.11 -8.05
C HIS A 124 5.09 -14.30 -7.53
N GLY A 125 5.24 -12.97 -7.44
CA GLY A 125 4.19 -12.07 -6.92
C GLY A 125 3.98 -12.15 -5.40
N GLN A 126 4.88 -12.81 -4.67
CA GLN A 126 4.89 -12.94 -3.22
C GLN A 126 6.16 -12.32 -2.62
N SER A 127 6.07 -11.97 -1.34
CA SER A 127 7.22 -11.62 -0.53
C SER A 127 7.78 -12.86 0.15
N ILE A 128 9.05 -12.83 0.57
CA ILE A 128 9.63 -13.94 1.34
C ILE A 128 8.95 -14.10 2.69
N LYS A 129 8.47 -13.00 3.28
CA LYS A 129 7.62 -13.03 4.46
C LYS A 129 6.34 -13.87 4.27
N ASP A 130 5.72 -13.78 3.10
CA ASP A 130 4.50 -14.53 2.79
C ASP A 130 4.81 -16.01 2.44
N MET A 131 5.89 -16.24 1.67
CA MET A 131 6.26 -17.58 1.18
C MET A 131 6.94 -18.43 2.27
N ALA A 132 7.74 -17.81 3.14
CA ALA A 132 8.59 -18.45 4.12
C ALA A 132 8.49 -17.75 5.51
N PRO A 133 7.31 -17.77 6.16
CA PRO A 133 7.07 -17.03 7.40
C PRO A 133 7.90 -17.51 8.60
N LEU A 134 8.27 -18.80 8.66
CA LEU A 134 9.10 -19.34 9.74
C LEU A 134 10.56 -18.89 9.58
N LEU A 135 11.06 -18.84 8.35
CA LEU A 135 12.35 -18.24 8.04
C LEU A 135 12.35 -16.75 8.36
N TYR A 136 11.31 -16.01 7.92
CA TYR A 136 11.18 -14.58 8.21
C TYR A 136 11.23 -14.29 9.72
N ALA A 137 10.61 -15.13 10.55
CA ALA A 137 10.58 -14.97 12.01
C ALA A 137 11.96 -15.05 12.68
N VAL A 138 12.93 -15.77 12.10
CA VAL A 138 14.29 -15.92 12.65
C VAL A 138 15.26 -14.86 12.12
N VAL A 139 14.94 -14.18 11.02
CA VAL A 139 15.74 -13.08 10.45
C VAL A 139 15.67 -11.85 11.36
N SER A 140 16.77 -11.11 11.48
CA SER A 140 16.74 -9.88 12.29
C SER A 140 15.78 -8.84 11.71
N LYS A 141 14.99 -8.19 12.57
CA LYS A 141 14.09 -7.07 12.17
C LYS A 141 14.81 -5.93 11.44
N ARG A 142 16.11 -5.77 11.68
CA ARG A 142 16.95 -4.80 10.96
C ARG A 142 17.15 -5.21 9.51
N ASN A 143 17.43 -6.49 9.26
CA ASN A 143 17.68 -6.99 7.90
C ASN A 143 16.40 -7.06 7.08
N THR A 144 15.26 -7.43 7.69
CA THR A 144 13.99 -7.50 6.96
C THR A 144 13.60 -6.16 6.31
N LYS A 145 13.92 -5.04 6.98
CA LYS A 145 13.56 -3.69 6.53
C LYS A 145 14.62 -2.98 5.67
N ARG A 146 15.84 -3.51 5.57
CA ARG A 146 16.97 -2.80 4.95
C ARG A 146 17.68 -3.56 3.84
N ARG A 147 17.69 -4.89 3.92
CA ARG A 147 18.48 -5.69 2.99
C ARG A 147 17.76 -5.77 1.64
N THR A 148 18.45 -5.34 0.60
CA THR A 148 17.93 -5.38 -0.78
C THR A 148 18.19 -6.75 -1.41
N VAL A 149 17.55 -7.02 -2.55
CA VAL A 149 17.77 -8.28 -3.29
C VAL A 149 19.23 -8.40 -3.73
N VAL A 150 19.83 -7.33 -4.24
CA VAL A 150 21.23 -7.38 -4.68
C VAL A 150 22.23 -7.62 -3.55
N GLN A 151 22.04 -6.99 -2.39
CA GLN A 151 22.86 -7.23 -1.20
C GLN A 151 22.72 -8.67 -0.71
N THR A 152 21.54 -9.27 -0.90
CA THR A 152 21.30 -10.65 -0.51
C THR A 152 22.01 -11.63 -1.44
N LEU A 153 21.84 -11.45 -2.75
CA LEU A 153 22.29 -12.42 -3.75
C LEU A 153 23.78 -12.30 -4.07
N ASN A 154 24.32 -11.08 -4.19
CA ASN A 154 25.74 -10.89 -4.56
C ASN A 154 26.69 -11.03 -3.38
N GLU A 155 26.32 -10.52 -2.20
CA GLU A 155 27.22 -10.54 -1.03
C GLU A 155 27.06 -11.83 -0.21
N HIS A 156 26.20 -12.76 -0.65
CA HIS A 156 25.81 -13.97 0.08
C HIS A 156 25.42 -13.73 1.56
N THR A 157 24.98 -12.51 1.88
CA THR A 157 24.74 -12.06 3.26
C THR A 157 23.60 -12.82 3.93
N TRP A 158 22.70 -13.41 3.15
CA TRP A 158 21.61 -14.25 3.64
C TRP A 158 22.05 -15.63 4.13
N LEU A 159 23.28 -16.09 3.84
CA LEU A 159 23.83 -17.31 4.46
C LEU A 159 23.94 -17.17 5.99
N SER A 160 24.09 -15.94 6.49
CA SER A 160 24.01 -15.65 7.92
C SER A 160 22.65 -16.00 8.53
N ASP A 161 21.59 -16.02 7.72
CA ASP A 161 20.25 -16.42 8.14
C ASP A 161 20.09 -17.94 8.17
N ALA A 162 20.88 -18.72 7.41
CA ALA A 162 20.91 -20.18 7.49
C ALA A 162 21.25 -20.66 8.92
N ARG A 163 22.23 -20.02 9.55
CA ARG A 163 22.60 -20.28 10.96
C ARG A 163 21.47 -19.92 11.93
N ARG A 164 20.62 -18.96 11.60
CA ARG A 164 19.45 -18.62 12.43
C ARG A 164 18.31 -19.62 12.17
N ALA A 165 18.12 -20.01 10.93
CA ALA A 165 17.14 -21.00 10.50
C ALA A 165 17.40 -22.38 11.09
N SER A 166 18.66 -22.74 11.40
CA SER A 166 19.00 -24.00 12.06
C SER A 166 18.44 -24.15 13.48
N SER A 167 17.86 -23.09 14.05
CA SER A 167 17.12 -23.18 15.31
C SER A 167 15.77 -23.91 15.20
N SER A 168 15.23 -24.07 13.98
CA SER A 168 13.95 -24.73 13.74
C SER A 168 13.99 -25.52 12.43
N LEU A 169 13.57 -26.79 12.47
CA LEU A 169 13.49 -27.64 11.28
C LEU A 169 12.61 -27.00 10.19
N GLY A 170 11.51 -26.35 10.58
CA GLY A 170 10.61 -25.67 9.64
C GLY A 170 11.24 -24.43 8.98
N ALA A 171 12.00 -23.64 9.74
CA ALA A 171 12.73 -22.50 9.18
C ALA A 171 13.85 -22.96 8.24
N MET A 172 14.56 -24.03 8.60
CA MET A 172 15.59 -24.63 7.73
C MET A 172 15.00 -25.18 6.43
N TRP A 173 13.85 -25.88 6.50
CA TRP A 173 13.17 -26.35 5.30
C TRP A 173 12.80 -25.21 4.36
N GLN A 174 12.19 -24.15 4.89
CA GLN A 174 11.85 -22.96 4.10
C GLN A 174 13.09 -22.27 3.51
N PHE A 175 14.21 -22.27 4.24
CA PHE A 175 15.49 -21.76 3.72
C PHE A 175 15.98 -22.58 2.52
N LEU A 176 15.97 -23.90 2.60
CA LEU A 176 16.40 -24.78 1.49
C LEU A 176 15.50 -24.62 0.26
N GLN A 177 14.18 -24.60 0.45
CA GLN A 177 13.24 -24.34 -0.64
C GLN A 177 13.53 -22.99 -1.31
N LEU A 178 13.84 -21.97 -0.52
CA LEU A 178 14.18 -20.66 -1.05
C LEU A 178 15.52 -20.68 -1.81
N CYS A 179 16.52 -21.45 -1.36
CA CYS A 179 17.75 -21.66 -2.11
C CYS A 179 17.48 -22.22 -3.50
N ASP A 180 16.62 -23.24 -3.61
CA ASP A 180 16.33 -23.88 -4.89
C ASP A 180 15.63 -22.91 -5.86
N ILE A 181 14.70 -22.10 -5.35
CA ILE A 181 14.00 -21.10 -6.16
C ILE A 181 14.97 -19.99 -6.62
N ILE A 182 15.83 -19.52 -5.72
CA ILE A 182 16.75 -18.40 -5.98
C ILE A 182 17.97 -18.82 -6.80
N ALA A 183 18.38 -20.09 -6.77
CA ALA A 183 19.57 -20.57 -7.48
C ALA A 183 19.56 -20.24 -8.98
N ASN A 184 18.37 -20.10 -9.58
CA ASN A 184 18.19 -19.76 -10.99
C ASN A 184 17.90 -18.26 -11.23
N PHE A 185 17.94 -17.43 -10.18
CA PHE A 185 17.62 -16.02 -10.27
C PHE A 185 18.87 -15.19 -10.61
N ASN A 186 18.86 -14.58 -11.81
CA ASN A 186 19.96 -13.74 -12.28
C ASN A 186 19.58 -12.26 -12.22
N ILE A 187 20.34 -11.50 -11.43
CA ILE A 187 20.28 -10.04 -11.39
C ILE A 187 20.84 -9.49 -12.71
N GLN A 188 20.23 -8.41 -13.22
CA GLN A 188 20.66 -7.71 -14.43
C GLN A 188 21.24 -6.35 -14.03
N PRO A 189 22.57 -6.24 -13.86
CA PRO A 189 23.20 -4.99 -13.47
C PRO A 189 22.90 -3.89 -14.50
N ARG A 190 22.72 -2.65 -14.02
CA ARG A 190 22.47 -1.43 -14.83
C ARG A 190 21.05 -1.26 -15.38
N ILE A 191 20.13 -2.20 -15.11
CA ILE A 191 18.71 -2.02 -15.40
C ILE A 191 17.99 -1.84 -14.06
N GLU A 192 17.36 -0.70 -13.84
CA GLU A 192 16.64 -0.44 -12.59
C GLU A 192 15.44 -1.39 -12.42
N ASP A 193 15.19 -1.78 -11.17
CA ASP A 193 13.98 -2.52 -10.79
C ASP A 193 12.70 -1.78 -11.25
N THR A 194 11.70 -2.53 -11.70
CA THR A 194 10.42 -1.97 -12.13
C THR A 194 9.32 -2.27 -11.12
N HIS A 195 8.76 -1.22 -10.53
CA HIS A 195 7.65 -1.34 -9.59
C HIS A 195 6.30 -1.22 -10.32
N ILE A 196 5.38 -2.14 -10.02
CA ILE A 196 4.08 -2.25 -10.68
C ILE A 196 2.96 -2.11 -9.65
N TRP A 197 2.03 -1.23 -9.94
CA TRP A 197 0.80 -1.02 -9.18
C TRP A 197 -0.33 -1.89 -9.75
N ARG A 198 -0.67 -2.99 -9.06
CA ARG A 198 -1.60 -4.01 -9.59
C ARG A 198 -3.07 -3.61 -9.62
N MET A 199 -3.41 -2.44 -9.10
CA MET A 199 -4.80 -1.99 -8.96
C MET A 199 -5.29 -1.19 -10.18
N CYS A 200 -4.50 -1.12 -11.25
CA CYS A 200 -4.88 -0.48 -12.51
C CYS A 200 -4.11 -1.11 -13.67
N SER A 201 -4.65 -1.06 -14.89
CA SER A 201 -4.00 -1.56 -16.11
C SER A 201 -2.77 -0.76 -16.54
N SER A 202 -2.60 0.47 -16.03
CA SER A 202 -1.47 1.33 -16.39
C SER A 202 -0.16 0.96 -15.68
N ASP A 203 -0.17 -0.02 -14.77
CA ASP A 203 0.94 -0.42 -13.89
C ASP A 203 1.52 0.69 -12.99
N ARG A 204 0.98 1.91 -13.09
CA ARG A 204 1.39 3.08 -12.32
C ARG A 204 0.37 3.41 -11.25
N TYR A 205 0.87 3.80 -10.09
CA TYR A 205 0.03 4.29 -9.02
C TYR A 205 -0.72 5.56 -9.44
N SER A 206 -2.02 5.58 -9.17
CA SER A 206 -2.83 6.80 -9.14
C SER A 206 -3.69 6.82 -7.88
N THR A 207 -3.90 8.01 -7.32
CA THR A 207 -4.79 8.17 -6.16
C THR A 207 -6.21 7.68 -6.45
N LYS A 208 -6.68 7.85 -7.69
CA LYS A 208 -7.98 7.33 -8.14
C LYS A 208 -8.04 5.80 -8.00
N SER A 209 -7.10 5.08 -8.62
CA SER A 209 -7.06 3.61 -8.54
C SER A 209 -6.91 3.10 -7.10
N ALA A 210 -6.09 3.76 -6.28
CA ALA A 210 -5.93 3.38 -4.88
C ALA A 210 -7.20 3.59 -4.07
N TYR A 211 -7.91 4.69 -4.30
CA TYR A 211 -9.20 4.97 -3.65
C TYR A 211 -10.26 3.96 -4.08
N GLU A 212 -10.41 3.69 -5.37
CA GLU A 212 -11.40 2.74 -5.90
C GLU A 212 -11.15 1.32 -5.38
N SER A 213 -9.90 0.89 -5.27
CA SER A 213 -9.56 -0.43 -4.74
C SER A 213 -9.85 -0.63 -3.27
N MET A 214 -10.06 0.43 -2.48
CA MET A 214 -10.57 0.29 -1.10
C MET A 214 -12.02 -0.18 -1.05
N PHE A 215 -12.73 -0.17 -2.18
CA PHE A 215 -14.09 -0.66 -2.32
C PHE A 215 -14.19 -1.94 -3.15
N GLN A 216 -13.06 -2.57 -3.50
CA GLN A 216 -13.08 -3.88 -4.16
C GLN A 216 -13.78 -4.91 -3.26
N GLY A 217 -14.61 -5.76 -3.89
CA GLY A 217 -15.47 -6.71 -3.18
C GLY A 217 -16.82 -6.14 -2.70
N ALA A 218 -17.09 -4.85 -2.92
CA ALA A 218 -18.42 -4.28 -2.66
C ALA A 218 -19.45 -4.73 -3.71
N ILE A 219 -20.71 -4.88 -3.27
CA ILE A 219 -21.84 -5.25 -4.14
C ILE A 219 -22.15 -4.07 -5.07
N GLN A 220 -22.12 -4.33 -6.38
CA GLN A 220 -22.53 -3.36 -7.40
C GLN A 220 -24.04 -3.12 -7.33
N PHE A 221 -24.41 -1.85 -7.46
CA PHE A 221 -25.80 -1.45 -7.59
C PHE A 221 -26.18 -1.51 -9.08
N ARG A 222 -27.04 -2.46 -9.44
CA ARG A 222 -27.70 -2.44 -10.76
C ARG A 222 -28.96 -1.59 -10.65
N PRO A 223 -29.14 -0.54 -11.47
CA PRO A 223 -30.45 0.07 -11.65
C PRO A 223 -31.44 -1.02 -12.08
N CYS A 224 -32.68 -0.96 -11.60
CA CYS A 224 -33.76 -1.70 -12.27
C CYS A 224 -33.96 -1.03 -13.63
N ASP A 225 -33.76 -1.80 -14.70
CA ASP A 225 -34.13 -1.41 -16.07
C ASP A 225 -35.65 -1.29 -16.21
#